data_AF-A0A1J5QLL5-F1
#
_entry.id   AF-A0A1J5QLL5-F1
#
_cell.length_a   1.000
_cell.length_b   1.000
_cell.length_c   1.000
_cell.angle_alpha   90.00
_cell.angle_beta   90.00
_cell.angle_gamma   90.00
#
_symmetry.space_group_name_H-M   'P 1'
#
loop_
_entity.id
_entity.type
_entity.pdbx_description
1 polymer ?
#
loop_
_entity_poly.entity_id
_entity_poly.type
_entity_poly.pdbx_seq_one_letter_code
_entity_poly.pdbx_strand_id
1 'polypeptide(L)'
;MRLQQGWTQVVFSERCGFYQTYLSRIENGQANPTLSAMEVIASGLGLTIFELFERVRLGLEPAAVAAEPASPAGQTNVADGSTEPSPGCTPASNLAATVCE
;
A
#
# COMPACT_ATOMS: atom_id res chain seq x y z
N MET A 1 0.55 20.33 10.22
CA MET A 1 0.24 19.27 9.23
C MET A 1 -0.64 19.75 8.09
N ARG A 2 -1.98 19.72 8.13
CA ARG A 2 -2.77 20.19 6.96
C ARG A 2 -2.61 21.69 6.63
N LEU A 3 -2.39 22.52 7.66
CA LEU A 3 -2.16 23.96 7.49
C LEU A 3 -0.84 24.25 6.78
N GLN A 4 0.19 23.41 6.98
CA GLN A 4 1.47 23.55 6.27
C GLN A 4 1.35 23.23 4.78
N GLN A 5 0.35 22.41 4.42
CA GLN A 5 -0.02 22.13 3.03
C GLN A 5 -1.04 23.12 2.48
N GLY A 6 -1.46 24.13 3.27
CA GLY A 6 -2.44 25.13 2.86
C GLY A 6 -3.88 24.63 2.76
N TRP A 7 -4.21 23.48 3.35
CA TRP A 7 -5.55 22.88 3.19
C TRP A 7 -6.53 23.34 4.26
N THR A 8 -7.73 23.69 3.79
CA THR A 8 -8.90 23.81 4.65
C THR A 8 -9.33 22.43 5.15
N GLN A 9 -10.14 22.41 6.21
CA GLN A 9 -10.64 21.16 6.77
C GLN A 9 -11.59 20.43 5.80
N VAL A 10 -12.33 21.16 4.97
CA VAL A 10 -13.19 20.60 3.92
C VAL A 10 -12.32 19.86 2.90
N VAL A 11 -11.30 20.53 2.35
CA VAL A 11 -10.37 19.92 1.37
C VAL A 11 -9.68 18.70 1.96
N PHE A 12 -9.24 18.78 3.22
CA PHE A 12 -8.58 17.65 3.87
C PHE A 12 -9.56 16.48 4.12
N SER A 13 -10.82 16.78 4.42
CA SER A 13 -11.84 15.75 4.62
C SER A 13 -12.16 14.96 3.36
N GLU A 14 -12.21 15.63 2.22
CA GLU A 14 -12.39 14.99 0.91
C GLU A 14 -11.20 14.08 0.58
N ARG A 15 -9.97 14.53 0.83
CA ARG A 15 -8.75 13.74 0.63
C ARG A 15 -8.72 12.46 1.47
N CYS A 16 -9.25 12.52 2.69
CA CYS A 16 -9.29 11.38 3.60
C CYS A 16 -10.57 10.54 3.48
N GLY A 17 -11.54 10.94 2.65
CA GLY A 17 -12.84 10.26 2.58
C GLY A 17 -13.65 10.31 3.88
N PHE A 18 -13.46 11.35 4.69
CA PHE A 18 -14.19 11.55 5.95
C PHE A 18 -15.14 12.73 5.86
N TYR A 19 -16.15 12.75 6.74
CA TYR A 19 -16.93 13.96 6.97
C TYR A 19 -16.07 15.03 7.64
N GLN A 20 -16.19 16.28 7.18
CA GLN A 20 -15.49 17.42 7.77
C GLN A 20 -15.77 17.57 9.29
N THR A 21 -16.99 17.24 9.74
CA THR A 21 -17.35 17.24 11.16
C THR A 21 -16.61 16.18 11.97
N TYR A 22 -16.32 15.01 11.39
CA TYR A 22 -15.51 13.97 12.05
C TYR A 22 -14.07 14.44 12.21
N LEU A 23 -13.48 15.01 11.16
CA LEU A 23 -12.14 15.61 11.21
C LEU A 23 -12.05 16.75 12.21
N SER A 24 -13.08 17.58 12.31
CA SER A 24 -13.16 18.62 13.34
C SER A 24 -13.11 18.06 14.74
N ARG A 25 -13.85 16.97 15.00
CA ARG A 25 -13.79 16.32 16.31
C ARG A 25 -12.43 15.70 16.58
N ILE A 26 -11.78 15.08 15.58
CA ILE A 26 -10.43 14.53 15.75
C ILE A 26 -9.43 15.64 16.07
N GLU A 27 -9.42 16.73 15.29
CA GLU A 27 -8.48 17.85 15.48
C GLU A 27 -8.64 18.54 16.83
N ASN A 28 -9.84 18.51 17.42
CA ASN A 28 -10.13 19.04 18.75
C ASN A 28 -10.07 17.99 19.88
N GLY A 29 -9.63 16.76 19.61
CA GLY A 29 -9.55 15.69 20.62
C GLY A 29 -10.91 15.18 21.14
N GLN A 30 -12.00 15.46 20.40
CA GLN A 30 -13.38 15.07 20.73
C GLN A 30 -13.83 13.76 20.04
N ALA A 31 -12.91 13.02 19.45
CA ALA A 31 -13.15 11.73 18.82
C ALA A 31 -12.04 10.74 19.20
N ASN A 32 -12.39 9.45 19.22
CA ASN A 32 -11.45 8.34 19.37
C ASN A 32 -11.39 7.56 18.05
N PRO A 33 -10.54 7.97 17.08
CA PRO A 33 -10.41 7.28 15.81
C PRO A 33 -9.80 5.88 15.98
N THR A 34 -10.18 4.94 15.12
CA THR A 34 -9.52 3.63 15.04
C THR A 34 -8.12 3.78 14.43
N LEU A 35 -7.27 2.76 14.59
CA LEU A 35 -5.96 2.74 13.93
C LEU A 35 -6.08 2.89 12.41
N SER A 36 -7.01 2.19 11.77
CA SER A 36 -7.26 2.30 10.32
C SER A 36 -7.68 3.72 9.92
N ALA A 37 -8.47 4.41 10.74
CA ALA A 37 -8.80 5.81 10.47
C ALA A 37 -7.56 6.72 10.58
N MET A 38 -6.68 6.48 11.56
CA MET A 38 -5.42 7.20 11.66
C MET A 38 -4.48 6.92 10.48
N GLU A 39 -4.45 5.70 9.95
CA GLU A 39 -3.69 5.35 8.74
C GLU A 39 -4.17 6.14 7.51
N VAL A 40 -5.49 6.27 7.33
CA VAL A 40 -6.06 7.08 6.26
C VAL A 40 -5.69 8.57 6.43
N ILE A 41 -5.72 9.10 7.66
CA ILE A 41 -5.30 10.48 7.94
C ILE A 41 -3.82 10.67 7.63
N ALA A 42 -2.96 9.75 8.05
CA ALA A 42 -1.52 9.78 7.77
C ALA A 42 -1.28 9.76 6.25
N SER A 43 -1.91 8.84 5.54
CA SER A 43 -1.83 8.74 4.09
C SER A 43 -2.33 10.02 3.40
N GLY A 44 -3.41 10.62 3.89
CA GLY A 44 -3.92 11.89 3.37
C GLY A 44 -2.95 13.06 3.52
N LEU A 45 -2.06 13.00 4.51
CA LEU A 45 -0.98 13.97 4.74
C LEU A 45 0.31 13.62 3.97
N GLY A 46 0.35 12.49 3.26
CA GLY A 46 1.56 11.99 2.59
C GLY A 46 2.56 11.38 3.55
N LEU A 47 2.10 10.82 4.68
CA LEU A 47 2.92 10.20 5.71
C LEU A 47 2.53 8.74 5.91
N THR A 48 3.48 7.94 6.39
CA THR A 48 3.19 6.67 7.03
C THR A 48 2.62 6.89 8.44
N ILE A 49 1.92 5.89 8.97
CA ILE A 49 1.39 5.94 10.34
C ILE A 49 2.52 6.08 11.40
N PHE A 50 3.69 5.49 11.13
CA PHE A 50 4.86 5.60 12.00
C PHE A 50 5.44 7.01 12.04
N GLU A 51 5.57 7.67 10.88
CA GLU A 51 6.02 9.06 10.81
C GLU A 51 5.04 10.03 11.47
N LEU A 52 3.73 9.75 11.39
CA LEU A 52 2.71 10.50 12.11
C LEU A 52 2.94 10.39 13.62
N PHE A 53 3.13 9.18 14.15
CA PHE A 53 3.36 8.97 15.58
C PHE A 53 4.70 9.54 16.07
N GLU A 54 5.80 9.42 15.31
CA GLU A 54 7.06 10.05 15.71
C GLU A 54 6.95 11.58 15.77
N ARG A 55 6.22 12.21 14.84
CA ARG A 55 5.97 13.67 14.90
C ARG A 55 5.21 14.08 16.15
N VAL A 56 4.20 13.30 16.56
CA VAL A 56 3.46 13.55 17.81
C VAL A 56 4.37 13.33 19.03
N ARG A 57 5.20 12.28 19.02
CA ARG A 57 6.08 11.93 20.14
C ARG A 57 7.17 12.97 20.38
N LEU A 58 7.76 13.49 19.31
CA LEU A 58 8.93 14.36 19.38
C LEU A 58 8.57 15.84 19.40
N GLY A 59 7.29 16.20 19.22
CA GLY A 59 6.86 17.60 19.07
C GLY A 59 7.55 18.31 17.90
N LEU A 60 7.99 17.54 16.89
CA LEU A 60 8.79 18.06 15.79
C LEU A 60 7.90 18.78 14.78
N GLU A 61 8.14 20.08 14.64
CA GLU A 61 7.77 20.83 13.43
C GLU A 61 8.43 20.17 12.21
N PRO A 62 7.80 20.19 11.01
CA PRO A 62 8.20 19.31 9.93
C PRO A 62 9.56 19.74 9.40
N ALA A 63 10.58 19.01 9.81
CA ALA A 63 11.82 18.92 9.08
C ALA A 63 11.48 18.41 7.67
N ALA A 64 11.95 19.16 6.68
CA ALA A 64 11.85 18.91 5.25
C ALA A 64 11.81 17.41 4.90
N VAL A 65 10.67 16.94 4.39
CA VAL A 65 10.63 15.66 3.69
C VAL A 65 11.37 15.90 2.37
N ALA A 66 12.67 15.62 2.39
CA ALA A 66 13.42 15.33 1.18
C ALA A 66 12.68 14.19 0.48
N ALA A 67 12.24 14.47 -0.74
CA ALA A 67 11.74 13.48 -1.66
C ALA A 67 12.85 12.44 -1.89
N GLU A 68 12.68 11.25 -1.34
CA GLU A 68 13.33 10.04 -1.88
C GLU A 68 12.33 9.42 -2.87
N PRO A 69 12.76 9.19 -4.13
CA PRO A 69 11.87 8.84 -5.22
C PRO A 69 11.31 7.44 -5.05
N ALA A 70 10.13 7.23 -5.65
CA ALA A 70 9.52 5.93 -5.84
C ALA A 70 10.58 4.86 -6.13
N SER A 71 10.63 3.86 -5.25
CA SER A 71 11.43 2.65 -5.42
C SER A 71 11.23 2.11 -6.85
N PRO A 72 12.29 1.96 -7.66
CA PRO A 72 12.14 1.48 -9.01
C PRO A 72 11.79 -0.01 -8.97
N ALA A 73 10.75 -0.37 -9.70
CA ALA A 73 10.59 -1.73 -10.15
C ALA A 73 11.86 -2.17 -10.92
N GLY A 74 12.37 -3.34 -10.57
CA GLY A 74 13.07 -4.21 -11.53
C GLY A 74 14.53 -4.53 -11.23
N GLN A 75 14.78 -5.81 -10.94
CA GLN A 75 15.79 -6.73 -11.50
C GLN A 75 16.05 -7.85 -10.47
N THR A 76 16.15 -9.15 -10.77
CA THR A 76 16.24 -9.94 -12.00
C THR A 76 16.05 -11.40 -11.59
N ASN A 77 15.53 -12.23 -12.51
CA ASN A 77 15.53 -13.69 -12.39
C ASN A 77 16.92 -14.24 -12.03
N VAL A 78 16.95 -15.18 -11.08
CA VAL A 78 17.99 -16.20 -11.02
C VAL A 78 17.28 -17.53 -11.25
N ALA A 79 17.58 -18.14 -12.38
CA ALA A 79 17.34 -19.55 -12.59
C ALA A 79 18.33 -20.31 -11.71
N ASP A 80 17.82 -21.19 -10.84
CA ASP A 80 18.60 -22.32 -10.37
C ASP A 80 17.72 -23.57 -10.51
N GLY A 81 18.11 -24.40 -11.47
CA GLY A 81 17.52 -25.70 -11.70
C GLY A 81 18.12 -26.68 -10.71
N SER A 82 17.26 -27.44 -10.05
CA SER A 82 17.60 -28.75 -9.51
C SER A 82 16.33 -29.60 -9.41
N THR A 83 16.08 -30.33 -10.49
CA THR A 83 15.71 -31.75 -10.51
C THR A 83 14.58 -32.20 -9.59
N GLU A 84 13.36 -32.24 -10.13
CA GLU A 84 12.34 -33.19 -9.68
C GLU A 84 12.71 -34.61 -10.15
N PRO A 85 12.61 -35.65 -9.31
CA PRO A 85 12.77 -37.02 -9.77
C PRO A 85 11.46 -37.50 -10.43
N SER A 86 11.56 -37.92 -11.68
CA SER A 86 10.49 -38.62 -12.41
C SER A 86 10.16 -39.98 -11.76
N PRO A 87 8.89 -40.40 -11.79
CA PRO A 87 8.58 -41.79 -12.06
C PRO A 87 7.53 -41.92 -13.18
N GLY A 88 7.73 -42.90 -14.07
CA GLY A 88 6.64 -43.48 -14.85
C GLY A 88 6.77 -43.32 -16.36
N CYS A 89 7.59 -44.18 -16.96
CA CYS A 89 7.51 -44.53 -18.36
C CYS A 89 6.22 -45.33 -18.62
N THR A 90 5.31 -44.80 -19.43
CA THR A 90 4.44 -45.62 -20.30
C THR A 90 4.26 -44.88 -21.63
N PRO A 91 4.49 -45.55 -22.78
CA PRO A 91 4.50 -44.89 -24.09
C PRO A 91 3.10 -44.63 -24.63
N ALA A 92 3.04 -43.58 -25.45
CA ALA A 92 1.89 -43.12 -26.20
C ALA A 92 1.29 -44.21 -27.11
N SER A 93 -0.04 -44.32 -27.06
CA SER A 93 -0.82 -44.96 -28.12
C SER A 93 -1.30 -43.87 -29.06
N ASN A 94 -0.74 -43.80 -30.27
CA ASN A 94 -1.35 -43.06 -31.36
C ASN A 94 -0.91 -43.60 -32.73
N LEU A 95 -1.82 -44.31 -33.41
CA LEU A 95 -1.93 -44.54 -34.86
C LEU A 95 -3.11 -45.51 -35.05
N ALA A 96 -3.95 -45.51 -36.06
CA ALA A 96 -4.44 -44.56 -37.05
C ALA A 96 -5.58 -45.30 -37.77
N ALA A 97 -6.48 -44.54 -38.38
CA ALA A 97 -7.32 -44.86 -39.54
C ALA A 97 -7.38 -46.32 -40.06
N THR A 98 -8.60 -46.84 -40.20
CA THR A 98 -8.98 -47.78 -41.27
C THR A 98 -10.34 -47.36 -41.82
N VAL A 99 -10.43 -47.38 -43.15
CA VAL A 99 -11.54 -47.03 -44.04
C VAL A 99 -12.26 -48.34 -44.51
N CYS A 100 -13.48 -48.21 -45.05
CA CYS A 100 -14.37 -49.21 -45.70
C CYS A 100 -15.15 -50.13 -44.73
N GLU A 101 -16.46 -50.39 -44.88
CA GLU A 101 -17.48 -50.22 -45.95
C GLU A 101 -18.79 -49.63 -45.37
#